data_AF-A0A8C0IX50-F1
#
_entry.id   AF-A0A8C0IX50-F1
#
_cell.length_a   1.000
_cell.length_b   1.000
_cell.length_c   1.000
_cell.angle_alpha   90.00
_cell.angle_beta   90.00
_cell.angle_gamma   90.00
#
_symmetry.space_group_name_H-M   'P 1'
#
loop_
_entity.id
_entity.type
_entity.pdbx_description
1 polymer ?
#
loop_
_entity_poly.entity_id
_entity_poly.type
_entity_poly.pdbx_seq_one_letter_code
_entity_poly.pdbx_strand_id
1 'polypeptide(L)'
;MNFLHLLSSEAVQHITIHCLNMSVWREGSAEKPSEKAVRFKAWNGQIFEAEGPFKPKVATDDCKIQDGHWHKTVLTFWTQDPNQLPIVNIYNLPPSEPGKQYHLEVGPVCFL
;
A
#
# COMPACT_ATOMS: atom_id res chain seq x y z
N MET A 1 20.10 6.40 -1.12
CA MET A 1 19.42 7.04 -2.26
C MET A 1 19.65 8.56 -2.32
N ASN A 2 20.77 9.08 -1.79
CA ASN A 2 20.91 10.53 -1.57
C ASN A 2 20.92 11.36 -2.85
N PHE A 3 21.60 10.94 -3.92
CA PHE A 3 21.67 11.74 -5.15
C PHE A 3 20.31 11.85 -5.86
N LEU A 4 19.55 10.76 -5.93
CA LEU A 4 18.21 10.80 -6.56
C LEU A 4 17.24 11.67 -5.75
N HIS A 5 17.32 11.64 -4.41
CA HIS A 5 16.50 12.51 -3.58
C HIS A 5 16.86 14.00 -3.75
N LEU A 6 18.12 14.33 -4.03
CA LEU A 6 18.59 15.71 -4.18
C LEU A 6 18.29 16.32 -5.56
N LEU A 7 18.20 15.49 -6.61
CA LEU A 7 18.09 15.94 -8.00
C LEU A 7 16.67 15.85 -8.56
N SER A 8 15.71 15.40 -7.76
CA SER A 8 14.32 15.18 -8.18
C SER A 8 13.39 16.09 -7.39
N SER A 9 12.22 16.39 -7.96
CA SER A 9 11.16 17.16 -7.31
C SER A 9 10.01 16.28 -6.84
N GLU A 10 9.85 15.10 -7.43
CA GLU A 10 8.76 14.19 -7.09
C GLU A 10 9.25 12.74 -7.03
N ALA A 11 8.49 11.93 -6.29
CA ALA A 11 8.68 10.48 -6.27
C ALA A 11 7.33 9.76 -6.30
N VAL A 12 7.29 8.63 -7.03
CA VAL A 12 6.12 7.75 -7.10
C VAL A 12 6.53 6.30 -6.91
N GLN A 13 5.75 5.53 -6.16
CA GLN A 13 5.90 4.09 -6.03
C GLN A 13 4.53 3.42 -6.03
N HIS A 14 4.46 2.21 -6.58
CA HIS A 14 3.27 1.36 -6.54
C HIS A 14 3.52 0.12 -5.69
N ILE A 15 2.54 -0.27 -4.88
CA ILE A 15 2.53 -1.57 -4.20
C ILE A 15 1.21 -2.25 -4.51
N THR A 16 1.28 -3.48 -4.98
CA THR A 16 0.12 -4.34 -5.20
C THR A 16 0.11 -5.45 -4.15
N ILE A 17 -0.99 -5.57 -3.43
CA ILE A 17 -1.25 -6.68 -2.52
C ILE A 17 -2.22 -7.61 -3.21
N HIS A 18 -1.73 -8.77 -3.64
CA HIS A 18 -2.56 -9.87 -4.11
C HIS A 18 -3.07 -10.64 -2.90
N CYS A 19 -4.35 -10.99 -2.88
CA CYS A 19 -5.04 -11.51 -1.70
C CYS A 19 -6.00 -12.63 -2.08
N LEU A 20 -6.09 -13.64 -1.24
CA LEU A 20 -7.03 -14.74 -1.33
C LEU A 20 -7.87 -14.75 -0.06
N ASN A 21 -9.18 -14.50 -0.18
CA ASN A 21 -10.14 -14.49 0.94
C ASN A 21 -9.74 -13.62 2.14
N MET A 22 -9.09 -12.50 1.92
CA MET A 22 -8.72 -11.58 2.99
C MET A 22 -8.75 -10.12 2.53
N SER A 23 -9.23 -9.27 3.42
CA SER A 23 -9.33 -7.83 3.20
C SER A 23 -8.10 -7.13 3.77
N VAL A 24 -7.56 -6.17 3.02
CA VAL A 24 -6.34 -5.43 3.39
C VAL A 24 -6.56 -3.93 3.51
N TRP A 25 -7.65 -3.41 2.94
CA TRP A 25 -7.95 -1.97 2.94
C TRP A 25 -9.37 -1.68 3.41
N ARG A 26 -10.39 -2.06 2.63
CA ARG A 26 -11.81 -2.04 3.04
C ARG A 26 -12.32 -3.43 3.35
N GLU A 27 -13.35 -3.51 4.18
CA GLU A 27 -14.00 -4.76 4.57
C GLU A 27 -15.45 -4.81 4.05
N GLY A 28 -15.82 -5.92 3.40
CA GLY A 28 -17.16 -6.13 2.86
C GLY A 28 -17.63 -5.01 1.92
N SER A 29 -18.86 -4.51 2.14
CA SER A 29 -19.45 -3.43 1.36
C SER A 29 -19.15 -2.03 1.92
N ALA A 30 -18.26 -1.90 2.90
CA ALA A 30 -17.95 -0.61 3.49
C ALA A 30 -17.32 0.33 2.45
N GLU A 31 -17.79 1.58 2.42
CA GLU A 31 -17.19 2.61 1.56
C GLU A 31 -15.89 3.15 2.15
N LYS A 32 -15.81 3.19 3.49
CA LYS A 32 -14.64 3.67 4.24
C LYS A 32 -13.62 2.56 4.46
N PRO A 33 -12.32 2.89 4.49
CA PRO A 33 -11.27 1.96 4.90
C PRO A 33 -11.51 1.39 6.31
N SER A 34 -11.04 0.16 6.53
CA SER A 34 -11.08 -0.50 7.83
C SER A 34 -10.05 0.11 8.78
N GLU A 35 -10.34 0.11 10.08
CA GLU A 35 -9.34 0.46 11.12
C GLU A 35 -8.12 -0.49 11.09
N LYS A 36 -8.29 -1.69 10.53
CA LYS A 36 -7.24 -2.68 10.33
C LYS A 36 -6.54 -2.57 8.97
N ALA A 37 -6.82 -1.52 8.20
CA ALA A 37 -6.18 -1.31 6.91
C ALA A 37 -4.65 -1.32 7.05
N VAL A 38 -3.99 -1.83 6.00
CA VAL A 38 -2.53 -1.85 5.93
C VAL A 38 -1.96 -0.44 6.03
N ARG A 39 -0.82 -0.33 6.71
CA ARG A 39 -0.07 0.94 6.88
C ARG A 39 1.32 0.77 6.30
N PHE A 40 1.87 1.81 5.69
CA PHE A 40 3.14 1.72 4.96
C PHE A 40 4.13 2.70 5.54
N LYS A 41 5.31 2.20 5.94
CA LYS A 41 6.39 3.04 6.43
C LYS A 41 7.26 3.49 5.26
N ALA A 42 7.42 4.79 5.11
CA ALA A 42 8.30 5.42 4.15
C ALA A 42 9.75 5.48 4.68
N TRP A 43 10.70 5.77 3.79
CA TRP A 43 12.14 5.83 4.09
C TRP A 43 12.48 6.80 5.22
N ASN A 44 11.85 7.98 5.24
CA ASN A 44 12.03 8.97 6.31
C ASN A 44 11.25 8.64 7.61
N GLY A 45 10.60 7.48 7.69
CA GLY A 45 9.83 7.05 8.85
C GLY A 45 8.36 7.49 8.87
N GLN A 46 7.93 8.33 7.93
CA GLN A 46 6.53 8.72 7.77
C GLN A 46 5.64 7.50 7.52
N ILE A 47 4.43 7.50 8.09
CA ILE A 47 3.44 6.45 7.85
C ILE A 47 2.40 6.94 6.85
N PHE A 48 2.21 6.18 5.78
CA PHE A 48 1.07 6.28 4.89
C PHE A 48 -0.03 5.33 5.36
N GLU A 49 -1.24 5.82 5.52
CA GLU A 49 -2.37 5.04 6.02
C GLU A 49 -3.71 5.55 5.49
N ALA A 50 -4.79 4.87 5.86
CA ALA A 50 -6.12 5.16 5.31
C ALA A 50 -6.74 6.48 5.79
N GLU A 51 -6.26 6.99 6.92
CA GLU A 51 -6.71 8.22 7.55
C GLU A 51 -5.58 9.23 7.69
N GLY A 52 -5.93 10.48 8.00
CA GLY A 52 -4.95 11.55 8.11
C GLY A 52 -4.44 12.10 6.77
N PRO A 53 -3.35 12.88 6.78
CA PRO A 53 -2.89 13.63 5.61
C PRO A 53 -2.05 12.79 4.63
N PHE A 54 -1.42 11.70 5.09
CA PHE A 54 -0.53 10.87 4.27
C PHE A 54 -1.27 9.63 3.75
N LYS A 55 -2.24 9.85 2.85
CA LYS A 55 -3.02 8.75 2.28
C LYS A 55 -2.42 8.28 0.95
N PRO A 56 -2.20 6.98 0.75
CA PRO A 56 -1.94 6.48 -0.58
C PRO A 56 -3.22 6.60 -1.43
N LYS A 57 -3.06 6.81 -2.73
CA LYS A 57 -4.17 6.69 -3.67
C LYS A 57 -4.45 5.21 -3.91
N VAL A 58 -5.69 4.80 -3.76
CA VAL A 58 -6.12 3.41 -4.01
C VAL A 58 -6.68 3.32 -5.41
N ALA A 59 -5.94 2.70 -6.32
CA ALA A 59 -6.35 2.56 -7.72
C ALA A 59 -7.37 1.43 -7.90
N THR A 60 -7.25 0.36 -7.11
CA THR A 60 -8.14 -0.80 -7.11
C THR A 60 -8.14 -1.41 -5.72
N ASP A 61 -9.28 -1.93 -5.26
CA ASP A 61 -9.43 -2.59 -3.96
C ASP A 61 -10.49 -3.69 -4.03
N ASP A 62 -10.07 -4.83 -4.58
CA ASP A 62 -10.90 -6.01 -4.76
C ASP A 62 -10.66 -7.06 -3.67
N CYS A 63 -9.69 -6.85 -2.77
CA CYS A 63 -9.44 -7.73 -1.61
C CYS A 63 -10.60 -7.81 -0.60
N LYS A 64 -11.59 -6.92 -0.73
CA LYS A 64 -12.85 -7.03 0.03
C LYS A 64 -13.72 -8.21 -0.43
N ILE A 65 -13.46 -8.77 -1.61
CA ILE A 65 -14.18 -9.92 -2.17
C ILE A 65 -13.57 -11.21 -1.62
N GLN A 66 -14.40 -12.07 -1.02
CA GLN A 66 -14.00 -13.32 -0.38
C GLN A 66 -14.72 -14.51 -1.03
N ASP A 67 -14.45 -14.74 -2.32
CA ASP A 67 -15.15 -15.71 -3.18
C ASP A 67 -14.30 -16.95 -3.53
N GLY A 68 -13.15 -17.13 -2.89
CA GLY A 68 -12.21 -18.21 -3.18
C GLY A 68 -11.23 -17.93 -4.32
N HIS A 69 -11.27 -16.76 -4.96
CA HIS A 69 -10.34 -16.38 -6.01
C HIS A 69 -9.31 -15.35 -5.52
N TRP A 70 -8.22 -15.24 -6.28
CA TRP A 70 -7.22 -14.20 -6.06
C TRP A 70 -7.74 -12.86 -6.58
N HIS A 71 -7.65 -11.85 -5.72
CA HIS A 71 -7.94 -10.45 -6.01
C HIS A 71 -6.72 -9.60 -5.70
N LYS A 72 -6.85 -8.28 -5.88
CA LYS A 72 -5.77 -7.35 -5.55
C LYS A 72 -6.25 -6.00 -5.05
N THR A 73 -5.40 -5.37 -4.25
CA THR A 73 -5.48 -3.96 -3.90
C THR A 73 -4.21 -3.28 -4.39
N VAL A 74 -4.36 -2.23 -5.20
CA VAL A 74 -3.26 -1.48 -5.83
C VAL A 74 -3.18 -0.09 -5.21
N LEU A 75 -2.05 0.20 -4.57
CA LEU A 75 -1.80 1.46 -3.88
C LEU A 75 -0.70 2.25 -4.60
N THR A 76 -0.94 3.54 -4.78
CA THR A 76 -0.01 4.52 -5.35
C THR A 76 0.41 5.50 -4.28
N PHE A 77 1.72 5.58 -4.04
CA PHE A 77 2.35 6.55 -3.17
C PHE A 77 2.99 7.61 -4.06
N TRP A 78 2.51 8.85 -4.00
CA TRP A 78 3.09 9.97 -4.73
C TRP A 78 3.38 11.09 -3.73
N THR A 79 4.49 11.80 -3.94
CA THR A 79 4.93 12.88 -3.06
C THR A 79 5.82 13.87 -3.80
N GLN A 80 5.78 15.13 -3.34
CA GLN A 80 6.70 16.20 -3.74
C GLN A 80 7.93 16.31 -2.81
N ASP A 81 8.04 15.44 -1.80
CA ASP A 81 9.25 15.27 -1.00
C ASP A 81 9.90 13.92 -1.34
N PRO A 82 10.89 13.89 -2.24
CA PRO A 82 11.59 12.67 -2.63
C PRO A 82 12.21 11.90 -1.46
N ASN A 83 12.46 12.53 -0.30
CA ASN A 83 13.02 11.84 0.85
C ASN A 83 12.03 10.92 1.56
N GLN A 84 10.73 11.02 1.27
CA GLN A 84 9.72 10.14 1.84
C GLN A 84 9.82 8.72 1.28
N LEU A 85 9.94 8.56 -0.04
CA LEU A 85 10.01 7.25 -0.68
C LEU A 85 11.46 6.72 -0.73
N PRO A 86 11.67 5.40 -0.83
CA PRO A 86 10.69 4.32 -1.03
C PRO A 86 9.95 3.92 0.26
N ILE A 87 8.90 3.10 0.09
CA ILE A 87 8.30 2.32 1.17
C ILE A 87 9.28 1.23 1.61
N VAL A 88 9.52 1.16 2.92
CA VAL A 88 10.49 0.26 3.55
C VAL A 88 9.85 -0.80 4.44
N ASN A 89 8.59 -0.63 4.83
CA ASN A 89 7.85 -1.62 5.63
C ASN A 89 6.34 -1.53 5.41
N ILE A 90 5.63 -2.63 5.66
CA ILE A 90 4.18 -2.73 5.64
C ILE A 90 3.72 -3.32 6.98
N TYR A 91 2.81 -2.62 7.65
CA TYR A 91 2.19 -3.03 8.90
C TYR A 91 0.73 -3.43 8.68
N ASN A 92 0.16 -4.11 9.68
CA ASN A 92 -1.23 -4.58 9.67
C ASN A 92 -1.58 -5.51 8.51
N LEU A 93 -0.59 -6.23 7.96
CA LEU A 93 -0.88 -7.34 7.06
C LEU A 93 -1.61 -8.45 7.85
N PRO A 94 -2.77 -8.92 7.38
CA PRO A 94 -3.49 -9.99 8.05
C PRO A 94 -2.66 -11.28 8.06
N PRO A 95 -2.76 -12.12 9.10
CA PRO A 95 -2.03 -13.38 9.18
C PRO A 95 -2.45 -14.31 8.03
N SER A 96 -1.48 -15.06 7.50
CA SER A 96 -1.78 -16.09 6.51
C SER A 96 -2.23 -17.38 7.21
N GLU A 97 -3.32 -17.96 6.72
CA GLU A 97 -3.94 -19.19 7.21
C GLU A 97 -4.29 -20.08 6.00
N PRO A 98 -4.55 -21.39 6.18
CA PRO A 98 -5.06 -22.23 5.09
C PRO A 98 -6.31 -21.61 4.43
N GLY A 99 -6.25 -21.36 3.13
CA GLY A 99 -7.33 -20.69 2.38
C GLY A 99 -7.38 -19.17 2.50
N LYS A 100 -6.46 -18.54 3.24
CA LYS A 100 -6.27 -17.09 3.35
C LYS A 100 -4.80 -16.70 3.18
N GLN A 101 -4.47 -16.13 2.04
CA GLN A 101 -3.08 -15.86 1.69
C GLN A 101 -2.96 -14.48 1.06
N TYR A 102 -1.75 -13.93 1.13
CA TYR A 102 -1.39 -12.74 0.37
C TYR A 102 -0.03 -12.91 -0.30
N HIS A 103 0.16 -12.17 -1.38
CA HIS A 103 1.43 -12.00 -2.06
C HIS A 103 1.66 -10.51 -2.30
N LEU A 104 2.87 -10.04 -1.99
CA LEU A 104 3.26 -8.65 -2.15
C LEU A 104 4.07 -8.48 -3.42
N GLU A 105 3.61 -7.57 -4.28
CA GLU A 105 4.35 -7.09 -5.43
C GLU A 105 4.75 -5.63 -5.15
N VAL A 106 6.03 -5.43 -4.85
CA VAL A 106 6.61 -4.12 -4.55
C VAL A 106 7.18 -3.54 -5.83
N GLY A 107 6.51 -2.53 -6.39
CA GLY A 107 6.96 -1.83 -7.58
C GLY A 107 8.19 -0.96 -7.31
N PRO A 108 8.95 -0.61 -8.37
CA PRO A 108 10.07 0.31 -8.25
C PRO A 108 9.60 1.68 -7.77
N VAL A 109 10.47 2.40 -7.07
CA VAL A 109 10.30 3.84 -6.85
C VAL A 109 10.86 4.57 -8.07
N CYS A 110 10.07 5.48 -8.63
CA CYS A 110 10.44 6.35 -9.72
C CYS A 110 10.61 7.78 -9.19
N PHE A 111 11.72 8.42 -9.56
CA PHE A 111 12.03 9.80 -9.21
C PHE A 111 11.96 10.67 -10.46
N LEU A 112 11.37 11.87 -10.35
CA LEU A 112 11.11 12.81 -11.45
C LEU A 112 11.70 14.20 -11.16
#